data_AF-A0A0F8YCZ9-F1
#
_entry.id   AF-A0A0F8YCZ9-F1
#
_cell.length_a   1.000
_cell.length_b   1.000
_cell.length_c   1.000
_cell.angle_alpha   90.00
_cell.angle_beta   90.00
_cell.angle_gamma   90.00
#
_symmetry.space_group_name_H-M   'P 1'
#
loop_
_entity.id
_entity.type
_entity.pdbx_description
1 polymer ?
#
loop_
_entity_poly.entity_id
_entity_poly.type
_entity_poly.pdbx_seq_one_letter_code
_entity_poly.pdbx_strand_id
1 'polypeptide(L)'
;MSKFKNHYKILLILIVNIILLPIGFVGSTDLRDYLNVSSPETTQDISSQIDGFSTNILLSTDDGNWNQHVEPMIAVGDNGTLFVGWKNADTHNGPGEHVSIVKSIDRGVSWTTPFDMPMYNGLNTRQSDPWLFWYNQSIYYAYIEWEPDYFTYFTTDYLSQVTVAKSSGDLTEWTTAPATNGSYFADKETMYIDDNGII
;
A
#
# COMPACT_ATOMS: atom_id res chain seq x y z
N MET A 1 53.83 1.92 7.32
CA MET A 1 53.14 1.86 8.63
C MET A 1 53.02 3.28 9.19
N SER A 2 51.85 3.64 9.75
CA SER A 2 51.51 4.92 10.40
C SER A 2 50.81 6.00 9.55
N LYS A 3 49.50 5.82 9.26
CA LYS A 3 48.52 6.91 9.05
C LYS A 3 47.07 6.47 9.38
N PHE A 4 46.82 5.89 10.56
CA PHE A 4 45.49 5.40 10.96
C PHE A 4 45.07 5.79 12.40
N LYS A 5 45.39 7.01 12.87
CA LYS A 5 45.15 7.40 14.28
C LYS A 5 44.39 8.71 14.55
N ASN A 6 43.74 9.34 13.57
CA ASN A 6 43.10 10.65 13.78
C ASN A 6 41.57 10.72 13.63
N HIS A 7 40.84 9.63 13.39
CA HIS A 7 39.37 9.71 13.20
C HIS A 7 38.51 9.47 14.46
N TYR A 8 39.09 9.16 15.61
CA TYR A 8 38.31 8.89 16.85
C TYR A 8 38.12 10.11 17.77
N LYS A 9 38.64 11.29 17.43
CA LYS A 9 38.49 12.51 18.27
C LYS A 9 37.28 13.38 17.92
N ILE A 10 36.67 13.20 16.74
CA ILE A 10 35.53 14.00 16.30
C ILE A 10 34.19 13.37 16.75
N LEU A 11 34.16 12.05 17.01
CA LEU A 11 32.94 11.36 17.43
C LEU A 11 32.58 11.56 18.92
N LEU A 12 33.50 12.07 19.75
CA LEU A 12 33.26 12.28 21.19
C LEU A 12 32.66 13.66 21.53
N ILE A 13 32.54 14.57 20.55
CA ILE A 13 32.01 15.94 20.78
C ILE A 13 30.50 16.03 20.49
N LEU A 14 29.92 15.05 19.79
CA LEU A 14 28.49 15.05 19.47
C LEU A 14 27.59 14.39 20.53
N ILE A 15 28.14 13.67 21.51
CA ILE A 15 27.36 12.93 22.52
C ILE A 15 27.13 13.73 23.82
N VAL A 16 27.71 14.94 23.97
CA VAL A 16 27.67 15.72 25.23
C VAL A 16 26.70 16.93 25.19
N ASN A 17 25.99 17.19 24.08
CA ASN A 17 25.07 18.34 23.98
C ASN A 17 23.56 18.00 23.96
N ILE A 18 23.16 16.84 24.47
CA ILE A 18 21.73 16.49 24.68
C ILE A 18 21.46 16.29 26.17
N ILE A 19 21.92 17.20 27.03
CA ILE A 19 21.44 17.31 28.42
C ILE A 19 21.46 18.79 28.78
N LEU A 20 20.32 19.47 28.65
CA LEU A 20 19.88 20.72 29.30
C LEU A 20 18.91 21.48 28.38
N LEU A 21 17.72 20.91 28.16
CA LEU A 21 16.55 21.74 27.85
C LEU A 21 15.76 21.91 29.15
N PRO A 22 15.43 23.16 29.55
CA PRO A 22 14.53 23.39 30.66
C PRO A 22 13.15 22.86 30.29
N ILE A 23 12.63 21.94 31.10
CA ILE A 23 11.24 21.50 31.04
C ILE A 23 10.40 22.72 31.44
N GLY A 24 9.88 23.43 30.46
CA GLY A 24 8.84 24.44 30.66
C GLY A 24 7.58 23.74 31.12
N PHE A 25 7.25 23.89 32.41
CA PHE A 25 5.95 23.56 32.96
C PHE A 25 4.90 24.42 32.24
N VAL A 26 4.19 23.85 31.27
CA VAL A 26 2.96 24.46 30.75
C VAL A 26 1.92 24.28 31.84
N GLY A 27 1.46 25.41 32.38
CA GLY A 27 0.43 25.45 33.40
C GLY A 27 -0.80 24.68 32.95
N SER A 28 -1.28 23.80 33.83
CA SER A 28 -2.61 23.20 33.74
C SER A 28 -3.63 24.33 33.64
N THR A 29 -4.22 24.49 32.45
CA THR A 29 -5.47 25.22 32.32
C THR A 29 -6.54 24.36 32.95
N ASP A 30 -7.07 24.85 34.06
CA ASP A 30 -8.21 24.36 34.80
C ASP A 30 -9.34 23.96 33.84
N LEU A 31 -9.64 22.65 33.76
CA LEU A 31 -10.66 22.08 32.87
C LEU A 31 -12.08 22.22 33.43
N ARG A 32 -12.33 23.17 34.35
CA ARG A 32 -13.64 23.29 35.03
C ARG A 32 -14.58 24.36 34.46
N ASP A 33 -14.14 25.16 33.49
CA ASP A 33 -14.91 26.31 33.00
C ASP A 33 -15.48 26.16 31.58
N TYR A 34 -16.11 25.02 31.26
CA TYR A 34 -17.06 24.93 30.13
C TYR A 34 -18.25 24.00 30.44
N LEU A 35 -18.88 24.16 31.60
CA LEU A 35 -20.25 23.69 31.83
C LEU A 35 -21.24 24.74 31.32
N ASN A 36 -21.36 24.81 29.99
CA ASN A 36 -22.55 25.36 29.34
C ASN A 36 -22.68 24.78 27.94
N VAL A 37 -22.82 23.44 27.89
CA VAL A 37 -23.24 22.75 26.68
C VAL A 37 -24.75 22.72 26.70
N SER A 38 -25.32 23.49 25.77
CA SER A 38 -26.69 23.36 25.28
C SER A 38 -27.08 21.90 25.12
N SER A 39 -28.33 21.60 25.49
CA SER A 39 -29.08 20.36 25.25
C SER A 39 -28.47 19.43 24.19
N PRO A 40 -28.27 18.13 24.49
CA PRO A 40 -27.70 17.20 23.53
C PRO A 40 -28.63 17.15 22.32
N GLU A 41 -28.13 17.66 21.17
CA GLU A 41 -28.61 17.15 19.90
C GLU A 41 -28.45 15.63 19.99
N THR A 42 -29.55 14.92 19.75
CA THR A 42 -29.55 13.47 19.60
C THR A 42 -28.62 13.13 18.44
N THR A 43 -27.33 12.93 18.73
CA THR A 43 -26.45 12.13 17.91
C THR A 43 -27.14 10.79 17.78
N GLN A 44 -27.75 10.55 16.63
CA GLN A 44 -28.14 9.21 16.25
C GLN A 44 -26.86 8.40 16.31
N ASP A 45 -26.75 7.56 17.33
CA ASP A 45 -25.78 6.50 17.42
C ASP A 45 -26.09 5.56 16.26
N ILE A 46 -25.52 5.86 15.09
CA ILE A 46 -25.49 4.95 13.96
C ILE A 46 -24.47 3.89 14.37
N SER A 47 -24.89 3.04 15.31
CA SER A 47 -24.25 1.76 15.56
C SER A 47 -24.19 1.11 14.19
N SER A 48 -23.01 1.08 13.59
CA SER A 48 -22.74 0.30 12.39
C SER A 48 -22.78 -1.16 12.82
N GLN A 49 -24.00 -1.66 13.04
CA GLN A 49 -24.23 -3.07 13.25
C GLN A 49 -23.78 -3.75 11.97
N ILE A 50 -22.94 -4.77 12.10
CA ILE A 50 -22.63 -5.65 10.98
C ILE A 50 -23.94 -6.38 10.66
N ASP A 51 -24.68 -5.89 9.67
CA ASP A 51 -25.99 -6.42 9.26
C ASP A 51 -25.87 -7.83 8.65
N GLY A 52 -24.66 -8.24 8.28
CA GLY A 52 -24.34 -9.60 7.86
C GLY A 52 -22.97 -9.71 7.18
N PHE A 53 -22.59 -10.94 6.84
CA PHE A 53 -21.46 -11.24 5.96
C PHE A 53 -22.00 -11.61 4.58
N SER A 54 -21.44 -11.06 3.51
CA SER A 54 -21.73 -11.55 2.17
C SER A 54 -21.18 -12.97 2.00
N THR A 55 -22.02 -13.86 1.49
CA THR A 55 -21.60 -15.21 1.12
C THR A 55 -20.91 -15.19 -0.25
N ASN A 56 -19.92 -16.05 -0.47
CA ASN A 56 -19.21 -16.23 -1.75
C ASN A 56 -18.42 -14.99 -2.23
N ILE A 57 -17.76 -14.27 -1.33
CA ILE A 57 -16.76 -13.28 -1.76
C ILE A 57 -15.58 -14.05 -2.37
N LEU A 58 -15.42 -13.93 -3.69
CA LEU A 58 -14.22 -14.40 -4.37
C LEU A 58 -13.06 -13.48 -3.98
N LEU A 59 -12.10 -14.01 -3.23
CA LEU A 59 -10.88 -13.27 -2.85
C LEU A 59 -9.74 -13.49 -3.85
N SER A 60 -9.81 -14.57 -4.63
CA SER A 60 -8.88 -14.93 -5.71
C SER A 60 -9.57 -15.89 -6.67
N THR A 61 -9.09 -16.02 -7.91
CA THR A 61 -9.66 -16.98 -8.89
C THR A 61 -9.17 -18.41 -8.68
N ASP A 62 -9.85 -19.36 -9.34
CA ASP A 62 -9.38 -20.72 -9.60
C ASP A 62 -9.27 -20.91 -11.12
N ASP A 63 -8.62 -19.94 -11.78
CA ASP A 63 -8.56 -19.87 -13.25
C ASP A 63 -7.55 -20.86 -13.87
N GLY A 64 -6.80 -21.57 -13.03
CA GLY A 64 -5.82 -22.58 -13.44
C GLY A 64 -4.59 -22.02 -14.16
N ASN A 65 -4.48 -20.69 -14.32
CA ASN A 65 -3.32 -20.06 -14.95
C ASN A 65 -2.11 -20.08 -14.00
N TRP A 66 -2.38 -20.00 -12.70
CA TRP A 66 -1.37 -20.02 -11.65
C TRP A 66 -1.67 -21.10 -10.63
N ASN A 67 -0.62 -21.71 -10.10
CA ASN A 67 -0.75 -22.72 -9.06
C ASN A 67 -1.27 -22.11 -7.76
N GLN A 68 -0.94 -20.84 -7.49
CA GLN A 68 -1.19 -20.18 -6.21
C GLN A 68 -1.56 -18.71 -6.41
N HIS A 69 -2.57 -18.29 -5.64
CA HIS A 69 -2.94 -16.90 -5.46
C HIS A 69 -2.75 -16.53 -3.99
N VAL A 70 -1.97 -15.48 -3.74
CA VAL A 70 -1.48 -15.11 -2.41
C VAL A 70 -1.62 -13.61 -2.19
N GLU A 71 -1.62 -13.19 -0.92
CA GLU A 71 -1.69 -11.77 -0.54
C GLU A 71 -2.91 -11.03 -1.13
N PRO A 72 -4.15 -11.46 -0.84
CA PRO A 72 -5.34 -10.81 -1.37
C PRO A 72 -5.55 -9.43 -0.74
N MET A 73 -6.00 -8.49 -1.55
CA MET A 73 -6.35 -7.12 -1.18
C MET A 73 -7.73 -6.74 -1.71
N ILE A 74 -8.40 -5.82 -1.03
CA ILE A 74 -9.71 -5.32 -1.43
C ILE A 74 -9.78 -3.81 -1.28
N ALA A 75 -10.41 -3.15 -2.25
CA ALA A 75 -10.87 -1.77 -2.16
C ALA A 75 -12.36 -1.69 -2.53
N VAL A 76 -13.06 -0.71 -1.96
CA VAL A 76 -14.50 -0.52 -2.17
C VAL A 76 -14.73 0.87 -2.74
N GLY A 77 -15.35 0.94 -3.92
CA GLY A 77 -15.72 2.19 -4.56
C GLY A 77 -16.95 2.85 -3.91
N ASP A 78 -17.17 4.13 -4.22
CA ASP A 78 -18.24 4.94 -3.60
C ASP A 78 -19.66 4.38 -3.85
N ASN A 79 -19.84 3.63 -4.94
CA ASN A 79 -21.10 2.97 -5.30
C ASN A 79 -21.19 1.50 -4.78
N GLY A 80 -20.24 1.07 -3.95
CA GLY A 80 -20.15 -0.31 -3.47
C GLY A 80 -19.56 -1.30 -4.47
N THR A 81 -18.95 -0.84 -5.57
CA THR A 81 -18.14 -1.71 -6.44
C THR A 81 -16.98 -2.28 -5.64
N LEU A 82 -16.80 -3.60 -5.68
CA LEU A 82 -15.68 -4.27 -5.05
C LEU A 82 -14.54 -4.43 -6.06
N PHE A 83 -13.33 -4.09 -5.66
CA PHE A 83 -12.10 -4.35 -6.40
C PHE A 83 -11.24 -5.30 -5.57
N VAL A 84 -10.87 -6.43 -6.13
CA VAL A 84 -10.08 -7.45 -5.43
C VAL A 84 -8.85 -7.76 -6.25
N GLY A 85 -7.69 -7.79 -5.61
CA GLY A 85 -6.43 -8.12 -6.26
C GLY A 85 -5.59 -9.08 -5.43
N TRP A 86 -4.64 -9.74 -6.07
CA TRP A 86 -3.76 -10.72 -5.44
C TRP A 86 -2.46 -10.84 -6.22
N LYS A 87 -1.48 -11.52 -5.60
CA LYS A 87 -0.26 -11.99 -6.23
C LYS A 87 -0.46 -13.39 -6.81
N ASN A 88 -0.01 -13.56 -8.05
CA ASN A 88 0.12 -14.83 -8.74
C ASN A 88 1.50 -15.42 -8.50
N ALA A 89 1.56 -16.71 -8.15
CA ALA A 89 2.82 -17.40 -7.92
C ALA A 89 2.77 -18.88 -8.30
N ASP A 90 3.93 -19.44 -8.63
CA ASP A 90 4.10 -20.88 -8.86
C ASP A 90 4.03 -21.69 -7.57
N THR A 91 4.39 -21.08 -6.42
CA THR A 91 4.37 -21.70 -5.09
C THR A 91 3.80 -20.74 -4.05
N HIS A 92 3.28 -21.29 -2.94
CA HIS A 92 2.55 -20.50 -1.92
C HIS A 92 3.45 -19.54 -1.13
N ASN A 93 4.77 -19.69 -1.27
CA ASN A 93 5.83 -18.90 -0.64
C ASN A 93 6.85 -18.39 -1.66
N GLY A 94 6.55 -18.53 -2.95
CA GLY A 94 7.44 -18.17 -4.03
C GLY A 94 7.48 -16.67 -4.27
N PRO A 95 8.42 -16.21 -5.11
CA PRO A 95 8.32 -14.88 -5.68
C PRO A 95 6.99 -14.74 -6.42
N GLY A 96 6.46 -13.52 -6.44
CA GLY A 96 5.36 -13.22 -7.34
C GLY A 96 5.83 -13.24 -8.80
N GLU A 97 4.95 -13.64 -9.70
CA GLU A 97 5.13 -13.56 -11.14
C GLU A 97 4.36 -12.36 -11.68
N HIS A 98 3.10 -12.21 -11.27
CA HIS A 98 2.23 -11.10 -11.62
C HIS A 98 1.37 -10.69 -10.40
N VAL A 99 0.78 -9.49 -10.46
CA VAL A 99 -0.37 -9.15 -9.61
C VAL A 99 -1.59 -8.94 -10.49
N SER A 100 -2.74 -9.48 -10.09
CA SER A 100 -3.99 -9.34 -10.85
C SER A 100 -5.05 -8.56 -10.08
N ILE A 101 -6.08 -8.15 -10.80
CA ILE A 101 -7.30 -7.53 -10.25
C ILE A 101 -8.56 -8.07 -10.93
N VAL A 102 -9.66 -8.11 -10.18
CA VAL A 102 -11.03 -8.26 -10.66
C VAL A 102 -11.93 -7.21 -10.02
N LYS A 103 -13.10 -6.97 -10.61
CA LYS A 103 -14.16 -6.18 -9.97
C LYS A 103 -15.49 -6.91 -9.94
N SER A 104 -16.33 -6.51 -8.98
CA SER A 104 -17.74 -6.86 -8.89
C SER A 104 -18.59 -5.60 -8.69
N ILE A 105 -19.67 -5.50 -9.47
CA ILE A 105 -20.66 -4.41 -9.36
C ILE A 105 -21.95 -4.86 -8.66
N ASP A 106 -22.02 -6.13 -8.25
CA ASP A 106 -23.19 -6.79 -7.67
C ASP A 106 -22.89 -7.41 -6.31
N ARG A 107 -21.99 -6.76 -5.54
CA ARG A 107 -21.62 -7.13 -4.16
C ARG A 107 -21.00 -8.53 -4.06
N GLY A 108 -20.23 -8.91 -5.07
CA GLY A 108 -19.48 -10.17 -5.12
C GLY A 108 -20.26 -11.36 -5.68
N VAL A 109 -21.47 -11.14 -6.23
CA VAL A 109 -22.24 -12.22 -6.87
C VAL A 109 -21.58 -12.67 -8.17
N SER A 110 -21.07 -11.73 -8.96
CA SER A 110 -20.28 -11.99 -10.17
C SER A 110 -19.05 -11.10 -10.24
N TRP A 111 -18.04 -11.57 -10.97
CA TRP A 111 -16.73 -10.96 -11.08
C TRP A 111 -16.30 -10.89 -12.54
N THR A 112 -15.50 -9.88 -12.88
CA THR A 112 -14.82 -9.83 -14.18
C THR A 112 -13.77 -10.94 -14.30
N THR A 113 -13.32 -11.23 -15.52
CA THR A 113 -12.09 -12.00 -15.75
C THR A 113 -10.90 -11.27 -15.09
N PRO A 114 -9.94 -12.01 -14.49
CA PRO A 114 -8.70 -11.42 -14.00
C PRO A 114 -7.97 -10.62 -15.05
N PHE A 115 -7.43 -9.50 -14.61
CA PHE A 115 -6.56 -8.65 -15.39
C PHE A 115 -5.21 -8.53 -14.68
N ASP A 116 -4.14 -8.93 -15.33
CA ASP A 116 -2.77 -8.77 -14.82
C ASP A 116 -2.32 -7.31 -14.97
N MET A 117 -1.70 -6.76 -13.92
CA MET A 117 -1.23 -5.38 -13.95
C MET A 117 -0.17 -5.17 -15.04
N PRO A 118 -0.22 -4.02 -15.75
CA PRO A 118 0.80 -3.69 -16.73
C PRO A 118 2.16 -3.58 -16.06
N MET A 119 3.20 -4.06 -16.74
CA MET A 119 4.57 -3.89 -16.29
C MET A 119 5.04 -2.44 -16.52
N TYR A 120 5.88 -1.93 -15.64
CA TYR A 120 6.43 -0.58 -15.73
C TYR A 120 7.18 -0.37 -17.04
N ASN A 121 6.69 0.59 -17.84
CA ASN A 121 7.22 0.91 -19.17
C ASN A 121 7.41 -0.30 -20.11
N GLY A 122 6.62 -1.36 -19.93
CA GLY A 122 6.70 -2.58 -20.76
C GLY A 122 7.96 -3.41 -20.56
N LEU A 123 8.69 -3.22 -19.45
CA LEU A 123 9.80 -4.10 -19.06
C LEU A 123 9.27 -5.49 -18.73
N ASN A 124 10.05 -6.54 -18.99
CA ASN A 124 9.65 -7.91 -18.63
C ASN A 124 10.03 -8.21 -17.17
N THR A 125 9.21 -7.74 -16.26
CA THR A 125 9.41 -7.77 -14.80
C THR A 125 8.53 -8.83 -14.14
N ARG A 126 8.79 -9.06 -12.86
CA ARG A 126 7.93 -9.79 -11.95
C ARG A 126 7.28 -8.81 -10.97
N GLN A 127 6.11 -9.19 -10.46
CA GLN A 127 5.32 -8.34 -9.56
C GLN A 127 4.89 -9.10 -8.30
N SER A 128 4.77 -8.42 -7.16
CA SER A 128 4.39 -9.01 -5.87
C SER A 128 3.79 -7.97 -4.93
N ASP A 129 3.32 -8.42 -3.76
CA ASP A 129 2.96 -7.59 -2.60
C ASP A 129 1.91 -6.51 -2.89
N PRO A 130 0.78 -6.89 -3.51
CA PRO A 130 -0.25 -5.94 -3.93
C PRO A 130 -0.77 -5.02 -2.80
N TRP A 131 -1.10 -3.77 -3.13
CA TRP A 131 -1.90 -2.86 -2.30
C TRP A 131 -2.90 -2.03 -3.12
N LEU A 132 -4.18 -2.10 -2.77
CA LEU A 132 -5.27 -1.40 -3.47
C LEU A 132 -5.80 -0.20 -2.68
N PHE A 133 -6.11 0.88 -3.39
CA PHE A 133 -6.76 2.07 -2.82
C PHE A 133 -7.74 2.69 -3.81
N TRP A 134 -8.97 2.94 -3.37
CA TRP A 134 -9.96 3.70 -4.15
C TRP A 134 -9.93 5.17 -3.77
N TYR A 135 -9.82 6.06 -4.76
CA TYR A 135 -9.88 7.49 -4.53
C TYR A 135 -10.40 8.22 -5.77
N ASN A 136 -11.38 9.10 -5.57
CA ASN A 136 -11.93 9.99 -6.60
C ASN A 136 -12.23 9.26 -7.93
N GLN A 137 -13.09 8.24 -7.86
CA GLN A 137 -13.54 7.43 -9.00
C GLN A 137 -12.43 6.62 -9.71
N SER A 138 -11.25 6.54 -9.11
CA SER A 138 -10.10 5.81 -9.64
C SER A 138 -9.66 4.74 -8.65
N ILE A 139 -9.21 3.62 -9.21
CA ILE A 139 -8.52 2.59 -8.45
C ILE A 139 -7.01 2.78 -8.64
N TYR A 140 -6.29 2.71 -7.54
CA TYR A 140 -4.83 2.74 -7.49
C TYR A 140 -4.35 1.40 -6.97
N TYR A 141 -3.30 0.88 -7.58
CA TYR A 141 -2.74 -0.41 -7.29
C TYR A 141 -1.22 -0.28 -7.18
N ALA A 142 -0.70 -0.31 -5.95
CA ALA A 142 0.72 -0.39 -5.70
C ALA A 142 1.17 -1.86 -5.68
N TYR A 143 2.36 -2.14 -6.19
CA TYR A 143 2.98 -3.46 -6.14
C TYR A 143 4.51 -3.32 -6.26
N ILE A 144 5.23 -4.27 -5.66
CA ILE A 144 6.66 -4.45 -5.87
C ILE A 144 6.88 -4.97 -7.29
N GLU A 145 7.87 -4.42 -7.98
CA GLU A 145 8.22 -4.79 -9.33
C GLU A 145 9.74 -4.90 -9.51
N TRP A 146 10.20 -6.01 -10.12
CA TRP A 146 11.63 -6.23 -10.32
C TRP A 146 11.94 -7.04 -11.59
N GLU A 147 13.12 -6.85 -12.14
CA GLU A 147 13.64 -7.75 -13.18
C GLU A 147 14.09 -9.08 -12.57
N PRO A 148 13.81 -10.25 -13.18
CA PRO A 148 14.15 -11.57 -12.61
C PRO A 148 15.62 -11.72 -12.19
N ASP A 149 16.53 -11.07 -12.90
CA ASP A 149 17.98 -11.12 -12.67
C ASP A 149 18.45 -10.32 -11.44
N TYR A 150 17.59 -9.44 -10.88
CA TYR A 150 17.91 -8.60 -9.72
C TYR A 150 18.44 -9.40 -8.53
N PHE A 151 17.79 -10.52 -8.19
CA PHE A 151 18.20 -11.38 -7.07
C PHE A 151 19.40 -12.28 -7.37
N THR A 152 19.79 -12.40 -8.65
CA THR A 152 20.94 -13.20 -9.06
C THR A 152 22.22 -12.38 -8.99
N TYR A 153 22.17 -11.11 -9.39
CA TYR A 153 23.37 -10.30 -9.61
C TYR A 153 23.55 -9.12 -8.64
N PHE A 154 22.58 -8.82 -7.76
CA PHE A 154 22.66 -7.78 -6.72
C PHE A 154 23.37 -6.48 -7.17
N THR A 155 23.05 -6.02 -8.38
CA THR A 155 23.51 -4.71 -8.91
C THR A 155 22.33 -3.74 -8.94
N THR A 156 22.63 -2.45 -9.06
CA THR A 156 21.62 -1.40 -9.26
C THR A 156 21.19 -1.24 -10.72
N ASP A 157 21.69 -2.09 -11.62
CA ASP A 157 21.44 -1.97 -13.06
C ASP A 157 20.09 -2.57 -13.47
N TYR A 158 19.48 -3.36 -12.57
CA TYR A 158 18.18 -3.98 -12.75
C TYR A 158 17.09 -3.17 -12.07
N LEU A 159 15.93 -3.07 -12.71
CA LEU A 159 14.76 -2.50 -12.08
C LEU A 159 14.41 -3.29 -10.81
N SER A 160 14.23 -2.55 -9.73
CA SER A 160 13.66 -3.04 -8.48
C SER A 160 12.99 -1.83 -7.82
N GLN A 161 11.67 -1.82 -7.75
CA GLN A 161 10.92 -0.65 -7.29
C GLN A 161 9.55 -1.01 -6.71
N VAL A 162 8.88 -0.01 -6.15
CA VAL A 162 7.42 -0.02 -6.03
C VAL A 162 6.84 0.73 -7.23
N THR A 163 5.88 0.12 -7.91
CA THR A 163 5.13 0.71 -9.02
C THR A 163 3.71 0.99 -8.55
N VAL A 164 3.13 2.12 -8.96
CA VAL A 164 1.71 2.40 -8.77
C VAL A 164 1.03 2.46 -10.14
N ALA A 165 0.04 1.59 -10.33
CA ALA A 165 -0.85 1.63 -11.48
C ALA A 165 -2.16 2.33 -11.10
N LYS A 166 -2.70 3.13 -12.02
CA LYS A 166 -3.98 3.83 -11.86
C LYS A 166 -4.90 3.46 -13.01
N SER A 167 -6.16 3.19 -12.69
CA SER A 167 -7.24 3.05 -13.66
C SER A 167 -8.48 3.81 -13.22
N SER A 168 -9.35 4.15 -14.16
CA SER A 168 -10.75 4.40 -13.85
C SER A 168 -11.39 3.12 -13.27
N GLY A 169 -12.49 3.26 -12.52
CA GLY A 169 -13.18 2.10 -11.95
C GLY A 169 -13.72 1.05 -12.95
N ASP A 170 -13.55 1.27 -14.26
CA ASP A 170 -13.90 0.32 -15.29
C ASP A 170 -12.81 -0.73 -15.61
N LEU A 171 -11.56 -0.50 -15.17
CA LEU A 171 -10.37 -1.36 -15.35
C LEU A 171 -9.92 -1.53 -16.82
N THR A 172 -10.31 -0.64 -17.73
CA THR A 172 -10.05 -0.79 -19.17
C THR A 172 -8.67 -0.28 -19.58
N GLU A 173 -8.21 0.80 -18.94
CA GLU A 173 -6.95 1.47 -19.25
C GLU A 173 -6.15 1.73 -17.97
N TRP A 174 -4.82 1.61 -18.06
CA TRP A 174 -3.93 1.75 -16.92
C TRP A 174 -2.76 2.65 -17.24
N THR A 175 -2.43 3.53 -16.29
CA THR A 175 -1.19 4.32 -16.32
C THR A 175 -0.32 3.93 -15.14
N THR A 176 0.98 3.72 -15.35
CA THR A 176 1.93 3.37 -14.29
C THR A 176 2.84 4.54 -13.96
N ALA A 177 3.27 4.60 -12.70
CA ALA A 177 4.26 5.54 -12.20
C ALA A 177 5.20 4.83 -11.21
N PRO A 178 6.49 5.20 -11.17
CA PRO A 178 7.40 4.68 -10.17
C PRO A 178 7.14 5.39 -8.84
N ALA A 179 6.96 4.64 -7.75
CA ALA A 179 6.86 5.17 -6.39
C ALA A 179 8.19 5.12 -5.63
N THR A 180 9.18 4.39 -6.15
CA THR A 180 10.58 4.48 -5.73
C THR A 180 11.48 4.76 -6.92
N ASN A 181 12.76 5.06 -6.69
CA ASN A 181 13.68 5.55 -7.74
C ASN A 181 14.26 4.43 -8.63
N GLY A 182 13.51 3.36 -8.91
CA GLY A 182 13.94 2.28 -9.81
C GLY A 182 15.03 1.34 -9.27
N SER A 183 15.59 1.63 -8.09
CA SER A 183 16.59 0.80 -7.42
C SER A 183 16.15 0.51 -5.99
N TYR A 184 16.02 -0.77 -5.68
CA TYR A 184 15.51 -1.31 -4.43
C TYR A 184 14.03 -0.98 -4.17
N PHE A 185 13.42 -1.81 -3.33
CA PHE A 185 12.08 -1.59 -2.79
C PHE A 185 12.06 -1.86 -1.28
N ALA A 186 11.06 -1.29 -0.61
CA ALA A 186 10.68 -1.73 0.72
C ALA A 186 9.67 -2.86 0.56
N ASP A 187 9.92 -3.99 1.23
CA ASP A 187 8.98 -5.11 1.28
C ASP A 187 7.83 -4.76 2.25
N LYS A 188 6.59 -5.05 1.83
CA LYS A 188 5.31 -4.68 2.48
C LYS A 188 4.96 -3.20 2.39
N GLU A 189 4.64 -2.76 1.18
CA GLU A 189 4.11 -1.43 0.89
C GLU A 189 2.72 -1.20 1.47
N THR A 190 2.41 0.08 1.66
CA THR A 190 1.07 0.57 1.94
C THR A 190 0.90 1.91 1.24
N MET A 191 -0.34 2.28 0.96
CA MET A 191 -0.66 3.52 0.26
C MET A 191 -1.90 4.17 0.87
N TYR A 192 -1.85 5.50 0.96
CA TYR A 192 -2.96 6.37 1.26
C TYR A 192 -2.90 7.55 0.28
N ILE A 193 -4.05 8.12 -0.08
CA ILE A 193 -4.11 9.31 -0.94
C ILE A 193 -4.79 10.42 -0.15
N ASP A 194 -4.10 11.56 -0.03
CA ASP A 194 -4.63 12.73 0.69
C ASP A 194 -5.72 13.47 -0.10
N ASP A 195 -6.33 14.49 0.52
CA ASP A 195 -7.37 15.30 -0.11
C ASP A 195 -6.89 16.10 -1.33
N ASN A 196 -5.58 16.21 -1.54
CA ASN A 196 -4.97 16.85 -2.72
C ASN A 196 -4.68 15.84 -3.85
N GLY A 197 -4.94 14.55 -3.63
CA GLY A 197 -4.66 13.49 -4.59
C GLY A 197 -3.20 13.05 -4.62
N ILE A 198 -2.44 13.28 -3.54
CA ILE A 198 -1.03 12.88 -3.40
C ILE A 198 -0.95 11.57 -2.62
N ILE A 199 -0.15 10.64 -3.16
CA ILE A 199 0.24 9.37 -2.53
C ILE A 199 1.40 9.58 -1.56
#